data_AF-A0A8S1JES3-F1
#
_entry.id   AF-A0A8S1JES3-F1
#
_cell.length_a   1.000
_cell.length_b   1.000
_cell.length_c   1.000
_cell.angle_alpha   90.00
_cell.angle_beta   90.00
_cell.angle_gamma   90.00
#
_symmetry.space_group_name_H-M   'P 1'
#
loop_
_entity.id
_entity.type
_entity.pdbx_description
1 polymer ?
#
loop_
_entity_poly.entity_id
_entity_poly.type
_entity_poly.pdbx_seq_one_letter_code
_entity_poly.pdbx_strand_id
1 'polypeptide(L)'
;MLDYAGGGVIHMVGGFAGLVGAIALGPRLGRFAVSGKPNIVERRSLPLAVQGALFLWFGWYGFAAGTATSGEDVNMTVASRAAVVTTMSAASSGLTALLTARSWTGRWDAFEAAAGVVAGLAASAAGSAVVEVWAGVVCGAVAGAAAVGGRIGLLAVWVDDPVGSSVLHGLSGAWGLLFVGLLADEDFIGEVYGSNMRGRDLQGIFYGGSGNLLAAQ
;
A
#
# COMPACT_ATOMS: atom_id res chain seq x y z
N MET A 1 -2.58 8.11 16.37
CA MET A 1 -2.47 7.28 15.15
C MET A 1 -3.86 6.80 14.77
N LEU A 2 -4.17 6.81 13.48
CA LEU A 2 -5.31 6.19 12.85
C LEU A 2 -4.79 5.09 11.91
N ASP A 3 -5.32 3.89 12.06
CA ASP A 3 -5.03 2.75 11.19
C ASP A 3 -6.33 1.95 11.00
N TYR A 4 -7.04 2.23 9.91
CA TYR A 4 -8.39 1.72 9.71
C TYR A 4 -8.42 0.20 9.48
N ALA A 5 -7.90 -0.26 8.33
CA ALA A 5 -7.90 -1.67 7.95
C ALA A 5 -6.51 -2.32 8.09
N GLY A 6 -5.55 -1.69 8.76
CA GLY A 6 -4.26 -2.31 9.07
C GLY A 6 -3.12 -2.02 8.08
N GLY A 7 -3.01 -0.77 7.62
CA GLY A 7 -1.81 -0.28 6.91
C GLY A 7 -0.54 -0.46 7.75
N GLY A 8 -0.62 -0.17 9.04
CA GLY A 8 0.49 -0.36 9.98
C GLY A 8 0.60 -1.80 10.43
N VAL A 9 -0.42 -2.28 11.15
CA VAL A 9 -0.35 -3.55 11.88
C VAL A 9 -0.24 -4.79 10.98
N ILE A 10 -0.74 -4.73 9.74
CA ILE A 10 -0.66 -5.84 8.79
C ILE A 10 0.44 -5.58 7.76
N HIS A 11 0.35 -4.48 7.01
CA HIS A 11 1.22 -4.29 5.85
C HIS A 11 2.61 -3.81 6.22
N MET A 12 2.73 -2.72 6.99
CA MET A 12 4.03 -2.19 7.38
C MET A 12 4.82 -3.21 8.20
N VAL A 13 4.22 -3.76 9.26
CA VAL A 13 4.87 -4.76 10.11
C VAL A 13 5.22 -6.03 9.32
N GLY A 14 4.26 -6.61 8.60
CA GLY A 14 4.50 -7.85 7.83
C GLY A 14 5.55 -7.67 6.73
N GLY A 15 5.53 -6.54 6.04
CA GLY A 15 6.50 -6.21 4.99
C GLY A 15 7.92 -6.02 5.53
N PHE A 16 8.10 -5.27 6.62
CA PHE A 16 9.42 -5.08 7.20
C PHE A 16 9.93 -6.31 7.95
N ALA A 17 9.05 -7.12 8.54
CA ALA A 17 9.44 -8.44 9.04
C ALA A 17 9.98 -9.33 7.91
N GLY A 18 9.33 -9.30 6.74
CA GLY A 18 9.83 -9.95 5.53
C GLY A 18 11.19 -9.41 5.06
N LEU A 19 11.40 -8.10 5.14
CA LEU A 19 12.69 -7.46 4.82
C LEU A 19 13.80 -7.95 5.75
N VAL A 20 13.56 -7.92 7.05
CA VAL A 20 14.53 -8.40 8.06
C VAL A 20 14.84 -9.88 7.81
N GLY A 21 13.84 -10.70 7.50
CA GLY A 21 14.04 -12.09 7.12
C GLY A 21 14.90 -12.26 5.87
N ALA A 22 14.66 -11.48 4.82
CA ALA A 22 15.45 -11.51 3.59
C ALA A 22 16.92 -11.08 3.83
N ILE A 23 17.15 -10.08 4.68
CA ILE A 23 18.50 -9.64 5.05
C ILE A 23 19.21 -10.72 5.88
N ALA A 24 18.53 -11.29 6.87
CA ALA A 24 19.12 -12.28 7.78
C ALA A 24 19.47 -13.60 7.07
N LEU A 25 18.64 -14.05 6.13
CA LEU A 25 18.91 -15.24 5.32
C LEU A 25 19.94 -14.98 4.22
N GLY A 26 20.04 -13.73 3.76
CA GLY A 26 20.84 -13.37 2.60
C GLY A 26 20.18 -13.77 1.28
N PRO A 27 20.83 -13.45 0.15
CA PRO A 27 20.21 -13.57 -1.15
C PRO A 27 20.15 -15.00 -1.70
N ARG A 28 19.15 -15.29 -2.53
CA ARG A 28 19.02 -16.60 -3.18
C ARG A 28 20.25 -16.90 -4.04
N LEU A 29 20.59 -18.18 -4.13
CA LEU A 29 21.70 -18.65 -4.96
C LEU A 29 21.55 -18.16 -6.40
N GLY A 30 22.63 -17.59 -6.93
CA GLY A 30 22.67 -17.06 -8.29
C GLY A 30 21.88 -15.76 -8.49
N ARG A 31 21.30 -15.16 -7.44
CA ARG A 31 20.59 -13.88 -7.56
C ARG A 31 21.50 -12.74 -7.96
N PHE A 32 22.70 -12.69 -7.41
CA PHE A 32 23.70 -11.69 -7.73
C PHE A 32 24.88 -12.38 -8.40
N ALA A 33 25.23 -11.95 -9.61
CA ALA A 33 26.38 -12.47 -10.33
C ALA A 33 27.68 -12.08 -9.62
N VAL A 34 28.76 -12.83 -9.89
CA VAL A 34 30.12 -12.47 -9.45
C VAL A 34 30.54 -11.07 -9.96
N SER A 35 29.96 -10.63 -11.09
CA SER A 35 30.14 -9.29 -11.66
C SER A 35 29.45 -8.17 -10.87
N GLY A 36 28.73 -8.50 -9.80
CA GLY A 36 28.01 -7.54 -8.96
C GLY A 36 26.67 -7.05 -9.50
N LYS A 37 26.16 -7.66 -10.57
CA LYS A 37 24.85 -7.32 -11.15
C LYS A 37 23.77 -8.30 -10.71
N PRO A 38 22.53 -7.84 -10.43
CA PRO A 38 21.40 -8.73 -10.19
C PRO A 38 21.08 -9.53 -11.44
N ASN A 39 21.03 -10.85 -11.32
CA ASN A 39 20.53 -11.75 -12.36
C ASN A 39 19.00 -11.77 -12.34
N ILE A 40 18.37 -11.77 -13.51
CA ILE A 40 16.92 -11.95 -13.60
C ILE A 40 16.60 -13.39 -13.19
N VAL A 41 15.84 -13.55 -12.11
CA VAL A 41 15.27 -14.85 -11.73
C VAL A 41 13.97 -15.03 -12.49
N GLU A 42 13.86 -16.10 -13.28
CA GLU A 42 12.67 -16.36 -14.08
C GLU A 42 11.41 -16.49 -13.22
N ARG A 43 10.35 -15.82 -13.68
CA ARG A 43 9.04 -15.87 -13.05
C ARG A 43 8.37 -17.20 -13.44
N ARG A 44 8.04 -18.04 -12.46
CA ARG A 44 7.49 -19.39 -12.72
C ARG A 44 6.16 -19.40 -13.49
N SER A 45 5.28 -18.41 -13.28
CA SER A 45 4.02 -18.26 -14.02
C SER A 45 3.44 -16.85 -13.89
N LEU A 46 3.43 -16.09 -14.98
CA LEU A 46 2.82 -14.76 -15.02
C LEU A 46 1.28 -14.82 -14.89
N PRO A 47 0.55 -15.73 -15.57
CA PRO A 47 -0.90 -15.83 -15.40
C PRO A 47 -1.34 -16.08 -13.95
N LEU A 48 -0.63 -16.94 -13.22
CA LEU A 48 -0.93 -17.20 -11.80
C LEU A 48 -0.67 -15.98 -10.92
N ALA A 49 0.38 -15.20 -11.21
CA ALA A 49 0.65 -13.97 -10.48
C ALA A 49 -0.46 -12.91 -10.68
N VAL A 50 -0.91 -12.73 -11.92
CA VAL A 50 -2.02 -11.82 -12.23
C VAL A 50 -3.32 -12.30 -11.59
N GLN A 51 -3.61 -13.61 -11.67
CA GLN A 51 -4.77 -14.20 -11.01
C GLN A 51 -4.74 -13.97 -9.49
N GLY A 52 -3.59 -14.15 -8.85
CA GLY A 52 -3.40 -13.86 -7.43
C GLY A 52 -3.69 -12.40 -7.09
N ALA A 53 -3.20 -11.44 -7.89
CA ALA A 53 -3.50 -10.03 -7.70
C ALA A 53 -5.00 -9.70 -7.83
N LEU A 54 -5.71 -10.34 -8.76
CA LEU A 54 -7.16 -10.17 -8.92
C LEU A 54 -7.94 -10.74 -7.73
N PHE A 55 -7.55 -11.91 -7.21
CA PHE A 55 -8.17 -12.46 -6.00
C PHE A 55 -7.88 -11.61 -4.77
N LEU A 56 -6.67 -11.06 -4.66
CA LEU A 56 -6.34 -10.12 -3.59
C LEU A 56 -7.20 -8.86 -3.69
N TRP A 57 -7.36 -8.26 -4.87
CA TRP A 57 -8.23 -7.10 -5.06
C TRP A 57 -9.66 -7.41 -4.66
N PHE A 58 -10.22 -8.52 -5.15
CA PHE A 58 -11.57 -8.95 -4.77
C PHE A 58 -11.71 -9.13 -3.25
N GLY A 59 -10.79 -9.87 -2.62
CA GLY A 59 -10.78 -10.07 -1.16
C GLY A 59 -10.60 -8.77 -0.37
N TRP A 60 -9.92 -7.78 -0.96
CA TRP A 60 -9.68 -6.50 -0.31
C TRP A 60 -10.93 -5.68 -0.07
N TYR A 61 -12.00 -5.89 -0.82
CA TYR A 61 -13.30 -5.29 -0.49
C TYR A 61 -13.83 -5.81 0.83
N GLY A 62 -13.73 -7.13 1.08
CA GLY A 62 -14.07 -7.72 2.38
C GLY A 62 -13.18 -7.20 3.49
N PHE A 63 -11.89 -6.98 3.20
CA PHE A 63 -10.93 -6.43 4.15
C PHE A 63 -11.22 -4.96 4.52
N ALA A 64 -11.30 -4.08 3.53
CA ALA A 64 -11.48 -2.64 3.73
C ALA A 64 -12.93 -2.25 4.05
N ALA A 65 -13.90 -2.70 3.27
CA ALA A 65 -15.30 -2.38 3.53
C ALA A 65 -15.87 -3.18 4.70
N GLY A 66 -15.43 -4.43 4.90
CA GLY A 66 -15.85 -5.25 6.03
C GLY A 66 -15.32 -4.75 7.38
N THR A 67 -14.24 -3.96 7.41
CA THR A 67 -13.81 -3.28 8.65
C THR A 67 -14.90 -2.34 9.18
N ALA A 68 -15.77 -1.80 8.32
CA ALA A 68 -16.90 -0.97 8.73
C ALA A 68 -18.00 -1.72 9.50
N THR A 69 -17.88 -3.06 9.61
CA THR A 69 -18.83 -3.92 10.34
C THR A 69 -18.30 -4.40 11.68
N SER A 70 -17.19 -3.85 12.18
CA SER A 70 -16.61 -4.27 13.46
C SER A 70 -17.30 -3.68 14.70
N GLY A 71 -18.32 -2.83 14.51
CA GLY A 71 -19.16 -2.25 15.56
C GLY A 71 -20.55 -2.91 15.66
N GLU A 72 -21.41 -2.39 16.54
CA GLU A 72 -22.78 -2.90 16.73
C GLU A 72 -23.69 -2.65 15.52
N ASP A 73 -23.44 -1.58 14.76
CA ASP A 73 -24.16 -1.21 13.54
C ASP A 73 -23.22 -1.12 12.32
N VAL A 74 -23.70 -1.58 11.16
CA VAL A 74 -22.97 -1.47 9.89
C VAL A 74 -23.10 -0.06 9.33
N ASN A 75 -21.99 0.67 9.24
CA ASN A 75 -21.96 1.97 8.57
C ASN A 75 -21.70 1.81 7.06
N MET A 76 -22.79 1.77 6.27
CA MET A 76 -22.71 1.60 4.81
C MET A 76 -22.01 2.77 4.09
N THR A 77 -22.04 3.98 4.66
CA THR A 77 -21.32 5.13 4.11
C THR A 77 -19.80 4.92 4.23
N VAL A 78 -19.34 4.47 5.40
CA VAL A 78 -17.94 4.12 5.63
C VAL A 78 -17.51 2.94 4.76
N ALA A 79 -18.32 1.88 4.69
CA ALA A 79 -18.03 0.70 3.89
C ALA A 79 -17.88 1.05 2.39
N SER A 80 -18.79 1.86 1.85
CA SER A 80 -18.77 2.27 0.44
C SER A 80 -17.60 3.21 0.13
N ARG A 81 -17.29 4.17 1.01
CA ARG A 81 -16.09 5.02 0.87
C ARG A 81 -14.83 4.17 0.86
N ALA A 82 -14.68 3.27 1.82
CA ALA A 82 -13.53 2.38 1.92
C ALA A 82 -13.34 1.55 0.65
N ALA A 83 -14.43 0.95 0.13
CA ALA A 83 -14.39 0.19 -1.12
C ALA A 83 -13.92 1.04 -2.32
N VAL A 84 -14.47 2.26 -2.47
CA VAL A 84 -14.14 3.14 -3.60
C VAL A 84 -12.70 3.64 -3.50
N VAL A 85 -12.26 4.11 -2.33
CA VAL A 85 -10.88 4.58 -2.12
C VAL A 85 -9.88 3.45 -2.38
N THR A 86 -10.14 2.25 -1.87
CA THR A 86 -9.28 1.07 -2.12
C THR A 86 -9.15 0.76 -3.61
N THR A 87 -10.25 0.79 -4.36
CA THR A 87 -10.22 0.52 -5.80
C THR A 87 -9.54 1.62 -6.61
N MET A 88 -9.76 2.89 -6.27
CA MET A 88 -9.07 4.00 -6.91
C MET A 88 -7.56 3.97 -6.64
N SER A 89 -7.15 3.60 -5.42
CA SER A 89 -5.74 3.39 -5.05
C SER A 89 -5.12 2.21 -5.78
N ALA A 90 -5.78 1.06 -5.81
CA ALA A 90 -5.31 -0.13 -6.52
C ALA A 90 -5.12 0.13 -8.03
N ALA A 91 -6.10 0.75 -8.68
CA ALA A 91 -6.06 1.03 -10.11
C ALA A 91 -4.96 2.04 -10.47
N SER A 92 -4.87 3.15 -9.73
CA SER A 92 -3.85 4.19 -9.95
C SER A 92 -2.43 3.69 -9.66
N SER A 93 -2.27 2.85 -8.63
CA SER A 93 -0.99 2.21 -8.31
C SER A 93 -0.55 1.22 -9.37
N GLY A 94 -1.45 0.36 -9.85
CA GLY A 94 -1.16 -0.59 -10.93
C GLY A 94 -0.74 0.12 -12.22
N LEU A 95 -1.45 1.19 -12.60
CA LEU A 95 -1.10 2.01 -13.76
C LEU A 95 0.26 2.71 -13.57
N THR A 96 0.48 3.31 -12.40
CA THR A 96 1.72 4.05 -12.15
C THR A 96 2.92 3.12 -12.07
N ALA A 97 2.81 1.96 -11.42
CA ALA A 97 3.86 0.95 -11.41
C ALA A 97 4.21 0.48 -12.83
N LEU A 98 3.21 0.23 -13.69
CA LEU A 98 3.42 -0.13 -15.08
C LEU A 98 4.19 0.96 -15.85
N LEU A 99 3.80 2.23 -15.68
CA LEU A 99 4.44 3.36 -16.34
C LEU A 99 5.87 3.60 -15.82
N THR A 100 6.07 3.52 -14.49
CA THR A 100 7.39 3.64 -13.86
C THR A 100 8.32 2.52 -14.35
N ALA A 101 7.87 1.26 -14.32
CA ALA A 101 8.64 0.13 -14.81
C ALA A 101 8.98 0.28 -16.31
N ARG A 102 8.02 0.75 -17.12
CA ARG A 102 8.27 1.03 -18.54
C ARG A 102 9.32 2.11 -18.73
N SER A 103 9.30 3.18 -17.94
CA SER A 103 10.26 4.28 -18.08
C SER A 103 11.70 3.84 -17.84
N TRP A 104 11.93 2.81 -17.01
CA TRP A 104 13.28 2.30 -16.72
C TRP A 104 13.69 1.14 -17.64
N THR A 105 12.74 0.29 -18.05
CA THR A 105 13.04 -0.93 -18.82
C THR A 105 12.78 -0.80 -20.32
N GLY A 106 12.02 0.23 -20.74
CA GLY A 106 11.52 0.40 -22.09
C GLY A 106 10.39 -0.55 -22.49
N ARG A 107 9.96 -1.46 -21.61
CA ARG A 107 9.00 -2.54 -21.90
C ARG A 107 7.77 -2.45 -21.01
N TRP A 108 6.64 -2.93 -21.52
CA TRP A 108 5.44 -3.13 -20.71
C TRP A 108 5.56 -4.44 -19.94
N ASP A 109 5.50 -4.38 -18.60
CA ASP A 109 5.55 -5.56 -17.72
C ASP A 109 4.24 -5.71 -16.94
N ALA A 110 3.44 -6.71 -17.30
CA ALA A 110 2.17 -7.01 -16.64
C ALA A 110 2.35 -7.47 -15.18
N PHE A 111 3.52 -8.03 -14.83
CA PHE A 111 3.80 -8.34 -13.43
C PHE A 111 3.92 -7.07 -12.62
N GLU A 112 4.62 -6.04 -13.12
CA GLU A 112 4.80 -4.79 -12.38
C GLU A 112 3.46 -4.07 -12.21
N ALA A 113 2.56 -4.15 -13.20
CA ALA A 113 1.18 -3.69 -13.03
C ALA A 113 0.44 -4.47 -11.91
N ALA A 114 0.50 -5.80 -11.93
CA ALA A 114 -0.17 -6.64 -10.93
C ALA A 114 0.40 -6.46 -9.51
N ALA A 115 1.72 -6.34 -9.40
CA ALA A 115 2.41 -6.03 -8.14
C ALA A 115 2.04 -4.61 -7.66
N GLY A 116 2.00 -3.63 -8.57
CA GLY A 116 1.55 -2.27 -8.28
C GLY A 116 0.13 -2.23 -7.74
N VAL A 117 -0.80 -3.01 -8.30
CA VAL A 117 -2.16 -3.15 -7.74
C VAL A 117 -2.10 -3.54 -6.25
N VAL A 118 -1.30 -4.55 -5.90
CA VAL A 118 -1.13 -4.99 -4.49
C VAL A 118 -0.53 -3.89 -3.61
N ALA A 119 0.43 -3.12 -4.12
CA ALA A 119 0.99 -1.98 -3.40
C ALA A 119 -0.06 -0.90 -3.10
N GLY A 120 -0.92 -0.56 -4.06
CA GLY A 120 -1.98 0.43 -3.88
C GLY A 120 -3.07 -0.04 -2.90
N LEU A 121 -3.40 -1.33 -2.95
CA LEU A 121 -4.29 -1.96 -1.99
C LEU A 121 -3.74 -1.82 -0.56
N ALA A 122 -2.46 -2.18 -0.35
CA ALA A 122 -1.78 -2.05 0.94
C ALA A 122 -1.67 -0.61 1.43
N ALA A 123 -1.36 0.34 0.55
CA ALA A 123 -1.27 1.75 0.90
C ALA A 123 -2.62 2.35 1.32
N SER A 124 -3.71 1.92 0.69
CA SER A 124 -5.05 2.41 1.05
C SER A 124 -5.54 1.91 2.41
N ALA A 125 -4.98 0.82 2.94
CA ALA A 125 -5.52 0.12 4.11
C ALA A 125 -5.59 1.00 5.37
N ALA A 126 -4.59 1.87 5.60
CA ALA A 126 -4.60 2.76 6.75
C ALA A 126 -5.74 3.79 6.71
N GLY A 127 -6.11 4.24 5.52
CA GLY A 127 -6.88 5.48 5.33
C GLY A 127 -8.18 5.36 4.54
N SER A 128 -8.52 4.19 4.00
CA SER A 128 -9.58 4.06 2.99
C SER A 128 -10.95 4.60 3.44
N ALA A 129 -11.25 4.58 4.74
CA ALA A 129 -12.48 5.13 5.30
C ALA A 129 -12.43 6.61 5.72
N VAL A 130 -11.23 7.19 5.84
CA VAL A 130 -11.01 8.52 6.42
C VAL A 130 -10.41 9.54 5.46
N VAL A 131 -10.19 9.17 4.19
CA VAL A 131 -9.72 10.09 3.15
C VAL A 131 -10.72 10.21 2.02
N GLU A 132 -10.60 11.30 1.27
CA GLU A 132 -11.39 11.53 0.07
C GLU A 132 -11.10 10.52 -1.06
N VAL A 133 -12.10 10.30 -1.92
CA VAL A 133 -11.98 9.37 -3.06
C VAL A 133 -10.85 9.75 -4.01
N TRP A 134 -10.71 11.05 -4.31
CA TRP A 134 -9.63 11.55 -5.15
C TRP A 134 -8.26 11.33 -4.49
N ALA A 135 -8.17 11.40 -3.16
CA ALA A 135 -6.94 11.20 -2.42
C ALA A 135 -6.48 9.73 -2.54
N GLY A 136 -7.41 8.79 -2.67
CA GLY A 136 -7.11 7.39 -3.01
C GLY A 136 -6.29 7.24 -4.29
N VAL A 137 -6.58 8.02 -5.34
CA VAL A 137 -5.81 8.02 -6.59
C VAL A 137 -4.36 8.48 -6.36
N VAL A 138 -4.18 9.53 -5.57
CA VAL A 138 -2.84 10.07 -5.27
C VAL A 138 -2.05 9.09 -4.40
N CYS A 139 -2.68 8.52 -3.37
CA CYS A 139 -2.09 7.50 -2.50
C CYS A 139 -1.57 6.32 -3.33
N GLY A 140 -2.42 5.77 -4.20
CA GLY A 140 -2.08 4.66 -5.06
C GLY A 140 -0.98 4.99 -6.06
N ALA A 141 -1.07 6.13 -6.76
CA ALA A 141 -0.05 6.53 -7.73
C ALA A 141 1.35 6.60 -7.09
N VAL A 142 1.46 7.22 -5.91
CA VAL A 142 2.74 7.30 -5.17
C VAL A 142 3.20 5.91 -4.73
N ALA A 143 2.30 5.07 -4.21
CA ALA A 143 2.62 3.71 -3.79
C ALA A 143 3.17 2.86 -4.95
N GLY A 144 2.55 2.95 -6.15
CA GLY A 144 2.98 2.20 -7.32
C GLY A 144 4.38 2.60 -7.82
N ALA A 145 4.64 3.91 -7.89
CA ALA A 145 5.98 4.41 -8.23
C ALA A 145 7.03 4.00 -7.19
N ALA A 146 6.70 4.16 -5.90
CA ALA A 146 7.56 3.82 -4.79
C ALA A 146 7.87 2.32 -4.72
N ALA A 147 6.90 1.45 -5.03
CA ALA A 147 7.09 0.00 -5.04
C ALA A 147 8.11 -0.44 -6.10
N VAL A 148 8.04 0.12 -7.32
CA VAL A 148 9.01 -0.17 -8.39
C VAL A 148 10.38 0.39 -8.03
N GLY A 149 10.45 1.66 -7.60
CA GLY A 149 11.70 2.29 -7.20
C GLY A 149 12.37 1.59 -6.03
N GLY A 150 11.60 1.24 -5.00
CA GLY A 150 12.05 0.52 -3.81
C GLY A 150 12.60 -0.87 -4.15
N ARG A 151 11.93 -1.61 -5.05
CA ARG A 151 12.42 -2.92 -5.50
C ARG A 151 13.81 -2.80 -6.11
N ILE A 152 14.03 -1.77 -6.91
CA ILE A 152 15.29 -1.56 -7.61
C ILE A 152 16.36 -1.03 -6.64
N GLY A 153 15.98 -0.19 -5.68
CA GLY A 153 16.83 0.23 -4.58
C GLY A 153 17.33 -0.95 -3.73
N LEU A 154 16.46 -1.89 -3.37
CA LEU A 154 16.84 -3.11 -2.64
C LEU A 154 17.88 -3.93 -3.40
N LEU A 155 17.72 -4.07 -4.72
CA LEU A 155 18.71 -4.76 -5.55
C LEU A 155 20.04 -4.01 -5.63
N ALA A 156 20.02 -2.68 -5.61
CA ALA A 156 21.23 -1.87 -5.58
C ALA A 156 22.03 -2.04 -4.28
N VAL A 157 21.36 -2.36 -3.16
CA VAL A 157 21.99 -2.67 -1.87
C VAL A 157 22.07 -4.17 -1.57
N TRP A 158 21.98 -5.01 -2.61
CA TRP A 158 22.19 -6.47 -2.54
C TRP A 158 21.18 -7.22 -1.66
N VAL A 159 19.99 -6.66 -1.47
CA VAL A 159 18.89 -7.32 -0.76
C VAL A 159 17.98 -8.01 -1.78
N ASP A 160 17.82 -9.31 -1.62
CA ASP A 160 16.95 -10.13 -2.46
C ASP A 160 15.64 -10.46 -1.76
N ASP A 161 14.66 -9.56 -1.87
CA ASP A 161 13.29 -9.83 -1.47
C ASP A 161 12.61 -10.72 -2.54
N PRO A 162 12.32 -12.00 -2.25
CA PRO A 162 11.90 -12.96 -3.27
C PRO A 162 10.56 -12.64 -3.92
N VAL A 163 9.64 -12.07 -3.13
CA VAL A 163 8.27 -11.77 -3.54
C VAL A 163 8.00 -10.26 -3.62
N GLY A 164 8.91 -9.44 -3.08
CA GLY A 164 8.75 -7.99 -2.97
C GLY A 164 7.87 -7.57 -1.79
N SER A 165 7.75 -8.41 -0.76
CA SER A 165 6.88 -8.12 0.41
C SER A 165 7.25 -6.79 1.09
N SER A 166 8.55 -6.51 1.18
CA SER A 166 9.07 -5.29 1.81
C SER A 166 8.60 -4.01 1.14
N VAL A 167 8.49 -3.99 -0.18
CA VAL A 167 8.07 -2.81 -0.93
C VAL A 167 6.56 -2.79 -1.15
N LEU A 168 5.96 -3.95 -1.44
CA LEU A 168 4.52 -4.05 -1.70
C LEU A 168 3.71 -3.83 -0.43
N HIS A 169 4.19 -4.29 0.72
CA HIS A 169 3.51 -4.14 2.00
C HIS A 169 4.24 -3.17 2.94
N GLY A 170 5.55 -3.33 3.12
CA GLY A 170 6.31 -2.52 4.10
C GLY A 170 6.30 -1.04 3.75
N LEU A 171 6.86 -0.70 2.59
CA LEU A 171 6.92 0.68 2.10
C LEU A 171 5.53 1.25 1.82
N SER A 172 4.65 0.49 1.16
CA SER A 172 3.28 0.92 0.88
C SER A 172 2.46 1.16 2.14
N GLY A 173 2.58 0.29 3.14
CA GLY A 173 1.88 0.42 4.43
C GLY A 173 2.38 1.63 5.22
N ALA A 174 3.69 1.84 5.27
CA ALA A 174 4.29 3.04 5.86
C ALA A 174 3.82 4.31 5.14
N TRP A 175 3.81 4.31 3.81
CA TRP A 175 3.27 5.42 3.01
C TRP A 175 1.79 5.66 3.31
N GLY A 176 0.98 4.60 3.40
CA GLY A 176 -0.44 4.70 3.75
C GLY A 176 -0.68 5.38 5.11
N LEU A 177 0.10 5.01 6.13
CA LEU A 177 0.04 5.66 7.45
C LEU A 177 0.37 7.14 7.35
N LEU A 178 1.49 7.50 6.71
CA LEU A 178 1.87 8.90 6.53
C LEU A 178 0.82 9.67 5.74
N PHE A 179 0.24 9.06 4.70
CA PHE A 179 -0.77 9.67 3.85
C PHE A 179 -2.06 10.02 4.62
N VAL A 180 -2.45 9.19 5.59
CA VAL A 180 -3.53 9.51 6.53
C VAL A 180 -3.19 10.76 7.34
N GLY A 181 -1.96 10.87 7.83
CA GLY A 181 -1.48 12.07 8.53
C GLY A 181 -1.51 13.35 7.69
N LEU A 182 -1.49 13.21 6.36
CA LEU A 182 -1.57 14.33 5.43
C LEU A 182 -3.02 14.74 5.11
N LEU A 183 -3.90 13.76 4.88
CA LEU A 183 -5.19 13.98 4.20
C LEU A 183 -6.41 13.31 4.88
N ALA A 184 -6.30 12.90 6.14
CA ALA A 184 -7.48 12.42 6.87
C ALA A 184 -8.49 13.55 7.11
N ASP A 185 -9.75 13.30 6.74
CA ASP A 185 -10.86 14.24 6.91
C ASP A 185 -11.51 14.09 8.29
N GLU A 186 -11.75 15.21 8.97
CA GLU A 186 -12.30 15.24 10.33
C GLU A 186 -13.71 14.65 10.43
N ASP A 187 -14.56 14.94 9.44
CA ASP A 187 -15.92 14.45 9.43
C ASP A 187 -15.94 12.93 9.22
N PHE A 188 -15.07 12.43 8.34
CA PHE A 188 -14.93 11.01 8.08
C PHE A 188 -14.33 10.26 9.28
N ILE A 189 -13.37 10.86 9.99
CA ILE A 189 -12.89 10.32 11.28
C ILE A 189 -14.06 10.18 12.26
N GLY A 190 -14.91 11.19 12.35
CA GLY A 190 -16.10 11.15 13.22
C GLY A 190 -17.12 10.08 12.83
N GLU A 191 -17.25 9.77 11.53
CA GLU A 191 -18.12 8.68 11.05
C GLU A 191 -17.57 7.28 11.38
N VAL A 192 -16.24 7.12 11.38
CA VAL A 192 -15.56 5.84 11.61
C VAL A 192 -15.38 5.56 13.10
N TYR A 193 -14.89 6.56 13.86
CA TYR A 193 -14.44 6.39 15.24
C TYR A 193 -15.35 7.06 16.28
N GLY A 194 -16.46 7.66 15.84
CA GLY A 194 -17.46 8.31 16.69
C GLY A 194 -17.41 9.84 16.62
N SER A 195 -18.58 10.47 16.67
CA SER A 195 -18.74 11.94 16.54
C SER A 195 -17.99 12.73 17.62
N ASN A 196 -17.72 12.12 18.77
CA ASN A 196 -16.91 12.66 19.86
C ASN A 196 -15.41 12.79 19.51
N MET A 197 -14.97 12.29 18.35
CA MET A 197 -13.61 12.47 17.84
C MET A 197 -13.44 13.79 17.08
N ARG A 198 -14.54 14.44 16.66
CA ARG A 198 -14.49 15.77 16.03
C ARG A 198 -14.02 16.83 17.05
N GLY A 199 -13.26 17.80 16.59
CA GLY A 199 -12.64 18.87 17.38
C GLY A 199 -11.40 18.45 18.15
N ARG A 200 -10.89 17.22 17.96
CA ARG A 200 -9.70 16.71 18.67
C ARG A 200 -8.39 16.91 17.91
N ASP A 201 -8.38 17.71 16.84
CA ASP A 201 -7.19 17.97 16.04
C ASP A 201 -6.57 16.67 15.49
N LEU A 202 -7.46 15.83 14.95
CA LEU A 202 -7.13 14.54 14.35
C LEU A 202 -7.17 14.57 12.82
N GLN A 203 -7.48 15.70 12.18
CA GLN A 203 -7.42 15.81 10.73
C GLN A 203 -5.98 15.86 10.20
N GLY A 204 -5.83 15.56 8.92
CA GLY A 204 -4.58 15.68 8.20
C GLY A 204 -4.08 17.13 8.16
N ILE A 205 -2.76 17.29 8.07
CA ILE A 205 -2.13 18.62 8.06
C ILE A 205 -2.62 19.50 6.90
N PHE A 206 -3.02 18.90 5.77
CA PHE A 206 -3.56 19.65 4.62
C PHE A 206 -5.03 20.05 4.78
N TYR A 207 -5.72 19.57 5.81
CA TYR A 207 -7.08 19.96 6.18
C TYR A 207 -7.11 20.83 7.45
N GLY A 208 -5.99 21.47 7.77
CA GLY A 208 -5.89 22.42 8.89
C GLY A 208 -5.55 21.78 10.23
N GLY A 209 -5.21 20.49 10.27
CA GLY A 209 -4.67 19.86 11.47
C GLY A 209 -3.31 20.44 11.86
N SER A 210 -2.99 20.43 13.16
CA SER A 210 -1.74 20.98 13.70
C SER A 210 -0.47 20.22 13.30
N GLY A 211 -0.62 19.04 12.68
CA GLY A 211 0.45 18.08 12.43
C GLY A 211 0.56 17.00 13.51
N ASN A 212 -0.23 17.07 14.59
CA ASN A 212 -0.27 16.04 15.63
C ASN A 212 -0.62 14.65 15.09
N LEU A 213 -1.61 14.56 14.18
CA LEU A 213 -1.93 13.30 13.54
C LEU A 213 -0.71 12.78 12.76
N LEU A 214 -0.12 13.60 11.89
CA LEU A 214 1.05 13.21 11.08
C LEU A 214 2.22 12.73 11.93
N ALA A 215 2.51 13.41 13.04
CA ALA A 215 3.58 13.01 13.96
C ALA A 215 3.29 11.68 14.68
N ALA A 216 2.00 11.33 14.82
CA ALA A 216 1.57 10.07 15.42
C ALA A 216 1.43 8.92 14.42
N GLN A 217 1.44 9.18 13.11
CA GLN A 217 1.43 8.18 12.03
C GLN A 217 2.83 7.62 11.79
#